data_AF-A0A6B3I7H6-F1
#
_entry.id   AF-A0A6B3I7H6-F1
#
_cell.length_a   1.000
_cell.length_b   1.000
_cell.length_c   1.000
_cell.angle_alpha   90.00
_cell.angle_beta   90.00
_cell.angle_gamma   90.00
#
_symmetry.space_group_name_H-M   'P 1'
#
loop_
_entity.id
_entity.type
_entity.pdbx_description
1 polymer ?
#
loop_
_entity_poly.entity_id
_entity_poly.type
_entity_poly.pdbx_seq_one_letter_code
_entity_poly.pdbx_strand_id
1 'polypeptide(L)'
;MTTFVDRVELHAAAGNGGHGCASVHREKFKPLGGPDGGNGGRGGDVILVVEQSVTTLLDYHHSPHRKATNGQPGAGDNRSGKDGQDMVLPVPDGTVVLDKAGNVLADLVGQGTTFVAGQGGRGGLGNAALASARRKAPGFALLGEPG
;
A
#
# COMPACT_ATOMS: atom_id res chain seq x y z
N MET A 1 28.11 6.80 22.26
CA MET A 1 26.77 6.61 21.67
C MET A 1 26.46 7.80 20.79
N THR A 2 26.07 7.59 19.54
CA THR A 2 25.68 8.67 18.62
C THR A 2 24.36 9.29 19.09
N THR A 3 24.40 10.56 19.48
CA THR A 3 23.25 11.31 20.02
C THR A 3 22.49 12.09 18.96
N PHE A 4 23.06 12.24 17.76
CA PHE A 4 22.47 13.02 16.66
C PHE A 4 22.89 12.43 15.31
N VAL A 5 21.94 12.38 14.37
CA VAL A 5 22.15 11.99 12.98
C VAL A 5 21.33 12.94 12.11
N ASP A 6 22.00 13.61 11.17
CA ASP A 6 21.42 14.54 10.20
C ASP A 6 21.16 13.89 8.84
N ARG A 7 21.85 12.79 8.54
CA ARG A 7 21.74 12.07 7.26
C ARG A 7 21.60 10.58 7.47
N VAL A 8 20.64 9.98 6.78
CA VAL A 8 20.36 8.55 6.84
C VAL A 8 19.92 8.03 5.48
N GLU A 9 20.26 6.77 5.19
CA GLU A 9 19.65 6.04 4.07
C GLU A 9 18.42 5.28 4.59
N LEU A 10 17.24 5.61 4.05
CA LEU A 10 15.98 4.97 4.40
C LEU A 10 15.60 3.97 3.31
N HIS A 11 15.37 2.72 3.69
CA HIS A 11 14.81 1.69 2.82
C HIS A 11 13.30 1.59 3.05
N ALA A 12 12.55 2.39 2.31
CA ALA A 12 11.09 2.36 2.31
C ALA A 12 10.56 1.33 1.30
N ALA A 13 9.60 0.51 1.73
CA ALA A 13 8.85 -0.39 0.86
C ALA A 13 7.35 -0.24 1.13
N ALA A 14 6.55 0.07 0.11
CA ALA A 14 5.13 0.17 0.28
C ALA A 14 4.48 -1.22 0.37
N GLY A 15 3.20 -1.23 0.72
CA GLY A 15 2.41 -2.45 0.72
C GLY A 15 2.11 -2.88 -0.71
N ASN A 16 2.16 -4.18 -0.98
CA ASN A 16 1.61 -4.72 -2.22
C ASN A 16 0.08 -4.69 -2.17
N GLY A 17 -0.55 -4.53 -3.32
CA GLY A 17 -1.99 -4.71 -3.46
C GLY A 17 -2.41 -6.16 -3.23
N GLY A 18 -3.56 -6.37 -2.59
CA GLY A 18 -4.15 -7.69 -2.44
C GLY A 18 -4.61 -8.26 -3.78
N HIS A 19 -4.59 -9.58 -3.94
CA HIS A 19 -5.11 -10.22 -5.16
C HIS A 19 -6.64 -10.21 -5.19
N GLY A 20 -7.21 -10.07 -6.39
CA GLY A 20 -8.63 -10.33 -6.61
C GLY A 20 -8.96 -11.81 -6.45
N CYS A 21 -10.20 -12.11 -6.09
CA CYS A 21 -10.68 -13.48 -5.95
C CYS A 21 -11.42 -13.93 -7.22
N ALA A 22 -11.19 -15.16 -7.65
CA ALA A 22 -12.04 -15.83 -8.63
C ALA A 22 -12.95 -16.82 -7.89
N SER A 23 -14.22 -16.45 -7.71
CA SER A 23 -15.20 -17.29 -7.02
C SER A 23 -16.54 -17.28 -7.76
N VAL A 24 -17.31 -18.36 -7.61
CA VAL A 24 -18.65 -18.48 -8.16
C VAL A 24 -19.59 -18.81 -7.02
N HIS A 25 -20.67 -18.06 -6.91
CA HIS A 25 -21.66 -18.25 -5.85
C HIS A 25 -22.34 -19.61 -6.01
N ARG A 26 -22.46 -20.35 -4.91
CA ARG A 26 -23.07 -21.69 -4.88
C ARG A 26 -24.22 -21.71 -3.89
N GLU A 27 -25.42 -21.90 -4.42
CA GLU A 27 -26.64 -22.03 -3.64
C GLU A 27 -27.38 -23.31 -4.07
N LYS A 28 -27.91 -24.04 -3.10
CA LYS A 28 -28.64 -25.28 -3.37
C LYS A 28 -29.84 -24.97 -4.27
N PHE A 29 -30.02 -25.75 -5.34
CA PHE A 29 -31.08 -25.59 -6.35
C PHE A 29 -30.95 -24.36 -7.28
N LYS A 30 -29.82 -23.63 -7.23
CA LYS A 30 -29.52 -22.53 -8.14
C LYS A 30 -28.29 -22.86 -9.00
N PRO A 31 -28.48 -23.38 -10.23
CA PRO A 31 -27.38 -23.89 -11.05
C PRO A 31 -26.41 -22.81 -11.58
N LEU A 32 -26.78 -21.53 -11.54
CA LEU A 32 -25.98 -20.40 -12.05
C LEU A 32 -25.98 -19.24 -11.06
N GLY A 33 -25.17 -19.34 -10.00
CA GLY A 33 -25.07 -18.28 -8.97
C GLY A 33 -24.37 -17.01 -9.44
N GLY A 34 -23.62 -17.08 -10.53
CA GLY A 34 -22.81 -15.95 -11.03
C GLY A 34 -21.48 -15.78 -10.27
N PRO A 35 -20.61 -14.88 -10.75
CA PRO A 35 -19.33 -14.61 -10.10
C PRO A 35 -19.55 -13.82 -8.82
N ASP A 36 -18.82 -14.18 -7.77
CA ASP A 36 -18.89 -13.54 -6.46
C ASP A 36 -17.52 -13.30 -5.83
N GLY A 37 -16.45 -13.34 -6.64
CA GLY A 37 -15.12 -13.01 -6.17
C GLY A 37 -14.93 -11.49 -6.00
N GLY A 38 -14.65 -11.07 -4.78
CA GLY A 38 -14.33 -9.68 -4.43
C GLY A 38 -12.96 -9.22 -4.89
N ASN A 39 -12.74 -7.90 -4.86
CA ASN A 39 -11.47 -7.26 -5.19
C ASN A 39 -10.46 -7.39 -4.05
N GLY A 40 -9.17 -7.34 -4.34
CA GLY A 40 -8.14 -7.16 -3.31
C GLY A 40 -8.10 -5.72 -2.81
N GLY A 41 -7.62 -5.54 -1.58
CA GLY A 41 -7.39 -4.21 -0.99
C GLY A 41 -6.15 -3.53 -1.56
N ARG A 42 -6.09 -2.21 -1.45
CA ARG A 42 -4.90 -1.38 -1.72
C ARG A 42 -3.77 -1.73 -0.74
N GLY A 43 -2.51 -1.69 -1.18
CA GLY A 43 -1.37 -1.72 -0.27
C GLY A 43 -1.19 -0.39 0.47
N GLY A 44 -0.65 -0.42 1.69
CA GLY A 44 -0.41 0.81 2.44
C GLY A 44 0.72 1.64 1.84
N ASP A 45 0.59 2.97 1.90
CA ASP A 45 1.64 3.90 1.48
C ASP A 45 2.72 4.05 2.56
N VAL A 46 3.94 4.44 2.17
CA VAL A 46 4.96 4.93 3.11
C VAL A 46 5.02 6.45 2.97
N ILE A 47 4.72 7.15 4.05
CA ILE A 47 4.53 8.60 4.06
C ILE A 47 5.48 9.23 5.07
N LEU A 48 6.32 10.15 4.62
CA LEU A 48 7.07 11.03 5.50
C LEU A 48 6.17 12.21 5.91
N VAL A 49 6.18 12.60 7.18
CA VAL A 49 5.42 13.76 7.68
C VAL A 49 6.28 14.63 8.58
N VAL A 50 6.20 15.95 8.43
CA VAL A 50 6.90 16.88 9.32
C VAL A 50 6.18 16.95 10.67
N GLU A 51 6.90 16.60 11.74
CA GLU A 51 6.45 16.74 13.13
C GLU A 51 7.45 17.56 13.96
N GLN A 52 6.94 18.53 14.72
CA GLN A 52 7.76 19.41 15.57
C GLN A 52 8.41 18.68 16.77
N SER A 53 7.83 17.56 17.18
CA SER A 53 8.36 16.70 18.25
C SER A 53 9.64 15.98 17.84
N VAL A 54 9.92 15.87 16.53
CA VAL A 54 11.08 15.13 16.00
C VAL A 54 12.17 16.12 15.63
N THR A 55 13.36 15.93 16.20
CA THR A 55 14.51 16.83 16.04
C THR A 55 15.76 16.16 15.45
N THR A 56 15.72 14.84 15.24
CA THR A 56 16.85 14.03 14.76
C THR A 56 16.35 12.86 13.92
N LEU A 57 17.18 12.35 13.01
CA LEU A 57 16.89 11.15 12.19
C LEU A 57 17.44 9.85 12.82
N LEU A 58 17.80 9.89 14.11
CA LEU A 58 18.41 8.77 14.82
C LEU A 58 17.54 7.48 14.78
N ASP A 59 16.22 7.61 14.84
CA ASP A 59 15.29 6.48 14.77
C ASP A 59 15.38 5.72 13.45
N TYR A 60 15.67 6.43 12.36
CA TYR A 60 15.88 5.83 11.04
C TYR A 60 17.27 5.22 10.92
N HIS A 61 18.27 5.78 11.61
CA HIS A 61 19.60 5.18 11.66
C HIS A 61 19.60 3.82 12.36
N HIS A 62 18.83 3.67 13.45
CA HIS A 62 18.70 2.38 14.14
C HIS A 62 17.78 1.39 13.42
N SER A 63 16.79 1.88 12.68
CA SER A 63 15.82 1.05 11.95
C SER A 63 15.58 1.62 10.55
N PRO A 64 16.52 1.36 9.61
CA PRO A 64 16.50 1.94 8.27
C PRO A 64 15.47 1.27 7.35
N HIS A 65 15.02 0.05 7.65
CA HIS A 65 14.00 -0.64 6.87
C HIS A 65 12.61 -0.33 7.39
N ARG A 66 11.78 0.32 6.56
CA ARG A 66 10.39 0.67 6.88
C ARG A 66 9.48 0.10 5.81
N LYS A 67 8.49 -0.69 6.23
CA LYS A 67 7.59 -1.37 5.32
C LYS A 67 6.13 -1.16 5.71
N ALA A 68 5.32 -0.66 4.78
CA ALA A 68 3.88 -0.57 4.95
C ALA A 68 3.21 -1.95 4.79
N THR A 69 1.97 -2.07 5.26
CA THR A 69 1.28 -3.37 5.23
C THR A 69 0.63 -3.63 3.88
N ASN A 70 0.61 -4.88 3.43
CA ASN A 70 -0.03 -5.27 2.18
C ASN A 70 -1.56 -5.20 2.29
N GLY A 71 -2.23 -4.95 1.16
CA GLY A 71 -3.66 -5.14 1.02
C GLY A 71 -4.03 -6.63 1.15
N GLN A 72 -5.16 -6.89 1.78
CA GLN A 72 -5.67 -8.26 1.91
C GLN A 72 -6.28 -8.74 0.59
N PRO A 73 -6.23 -10.05 0.29
CA PRO A 73 -6.89 -10.59 -0.88
C PRO A 73 -8.41 -10.47 -0.75
N GLY A 74 -9.08 -10.38 -1.91
CA GLY A 74 -10.53 -10.58 -1.97
C GLY A 74 -10.93 -12.00 -1.61
N ALA A 75 -12.20 -12.21 -1.33
CA ALA A 75 -12.79 -13.53 -1.07
C ALA A 75 -14.12 -13.69 -1.83
N GLY A 76 -14.66 -14.92 -1.81
CA GLY A 76 -16.02 -15.19 -2.30
C GLY A 76 -17.09 -14.41 -1.53
N ASP A 77 -18.35 -14.57 -1.92
CA ASP A 77 -19.49 -13.81 -1.38
C ASP A 77 -19.35 -12.28 -1.52
N ASN A 78 -18.73 -11.82 -2.61
CA ASN A 78 -18.47 -10.42 -2.94
C ASN A 78 -17.67 -9.66 -1.88
N ARG A 79 -16.83 -10.36 -1.11
CA ARG A 79 -16.04 -9.77 -0.05
C ARG A 79 -14.75 -9.19 -0.59
N SER A 80 -14.67 -7.86 -0.66
CA SER A 80 -13.41 -7.18 -0.94
C SER A 80 -12.43 -7.31 0.22
N GLY A 81 -11.14 -7.38 -0.12
CA GLY A 81 -10.04 -7.36 0.84
C GLY A 81 -9.91 -6.00 1.52
N LYS A 82 -9.43 -6.02 2.76
CA LYS A 82 -9.09 -4.79 3.50
C LYS A 82 -7.86 -4.13 2.92
N ASP A 83 -7.84 -2.81 2.94
CA ASP A 83 -6.65 -2.04 2.58
C ASP A 83 -5.54 -2.24 3.61
N GLY A 84 -4.31 -2.15 3.14
CA GLY A 84 -3.12 -2.03 3.95
C GLY A 84 -3.13 -0.71 4.72
N GLN A 85 -2.68 -0.77 5.95
CA GLN A 85 -2.34 0.38 6.78
C GLN A 85 -1.08 1.06 6.26
N ASP A 86 -1.18 2.38 6.13
CA ASP A 86 -0.09 3.26 5.74
C ASP A 86 0.94 3.36 6.87
N MET A 87 2.20 3.46 6.50
CA MET A 87 3.33 3.69 7.40
C MET A 87 3.67 5.17 7.39
N VAL A 88 3.26 5.88 8.43
CA VAL A 88 3.58 7.29 8.63
C VAL A 88 4.89 7.39 9.41
N LEU A 89 5.87 8.11 8.86
CA LEU A 89 7.22 8.24 9.36
C LEU A 89 7.50 9.72 9.66
N PRO A 90 7.54 10.13 10.94
CA PRO A 90 7.71 11.52 11.31
C PRO A 90 9.17 11.98 11.14
N VAL A 91 9.37 13.16 10.55
CA VAL A 91 10.70 13.74 10.29
C VAL A 91 10.79 15.17 10.84
N PRO A 92 12.00 15.66 11.15
CA PRO A 92 12.19 17.06 11.52
C PRO A 92 11.78 18.03 10.41
N ASP A 93 11.42 19.25 10.81
CA ASP A 93 11.21 20.35 9.88
C ASP A 93 12.50 20.72 9.14
N GLY A 94 12.40 20.97 7.83
CA GLY A 94 13.54 21.21 6.94
C GLY A 94 14.24 19.95 6.46
N THR A 95 13.59 18.78 6.55
CA THR A 95 14.15 17.53 6.03
C THR A 95 14.08 17.51 4.49
N VAL A 96 15.24 17.34 3.85
CA VAL A 96 15.33 17.19 2.39
C VAL A 96 15.39 15.72 2.02
N VAL A 97 14.48 15.28 1.14
CA VAL A 97 14.42 13.91 0.64
C VAL A 97 15.16 13.82 -0.68
N LEU A 98 16.15 12.92 -0.74
CA LEU A 98 16.98 12.71 -1.92
C LEU A 98 16.79 11.29 -2.47
N ASP A 99 16.88 11.13 -3.79
CA ASP A 99 17.05 9.82 -4.39
C ASP A 99 18.49 9.29 -4.22
N LYS A 100 18.75 8.05 -4.63
CA LYS A 100 20.09 7.44 -4.57
C LYS A 100 21.14 8.15 -5.44
N ALA A 101 20.72 8.91 -6.44
CA ALA A 101 21.59 9.70 -7.30
C ALA A 101 21.87 11.10 -6.73
N GLY A 102 21.20 11.49 -5.64
CA GLY A 102 21.31 12.80 -5.01
C GLY A 102 20.36 13.86 -5.57
N ASN A 103 19.40 13.48 -6.42
CA ASN A 103 18.36 14.41 -6.87
C ASN A 103 17.38 14.68 -5.74
N VAL A 104 16.98 15.95 -5.58
CA VAL A 104 15.97 16.34 -4.60
C VAL A 104 14.59 15.88 -5.08
N LEU A 105 13.95 15.03 -4.30
CA LEU A 105 12.59 14.56 -4.54
C LEU A 105 11.55 15.46 -3.85
N ALA A 106 11.87 15.91 -2.64
CA ALA A 106 11.00 16.77 -1.85
C ALA A 106 11.79 17.56 -0.81
N ASP A 107 11.27 18.73 -0.46
CA ASP A 107 11.72 19.54 0.67
C ASP A 107 10.57 19.66 1.66
N LEU A 108 10.75 19.11 2.86
CA LEU A 108 9.72 18.97 3.88
C LEU A 108 9.83 20.12 4.88
N VAL A 109 9.24 21.26 4.50
CA VAL A 109 9.20 22.49 5.30
C VAL A 109 7.78 22.75 5.81
N GLY A 110 7.66 23.08 7.09
CA GLY A 110 6.40 23.38 7.76
C GLY A 110 5.73 22.14 8.34
N GLN A 111 5.14 22.31 9.52
CA GLN A 111 4.45 21.25 10.25
C GLN A 111 3.31 20.63 9.41
N GLY A 112 3.25 19.30 9.39
CA GLY A 112 2.21 18.55 8.68
C GLY A 112 2.44 18.42 7.18
N THR A 113 3.51 18.99 6.63
CA THR A 113 3.93 18.73 5.24
C THR A 113 4.23 17.24 5.08
N THR A 114 3.72 16.63 4.02
CA THR A 114 3.82 15.19 3.78
C THR A 114 4.46 14.89 2.43
N PHE A 115 5.14 13.75 2.34
CA PHE A 115 5.67 13.21 1.10
C PHE A 115 5.49 11.69 1.05
N VAL A 116 4.91 11.19 -0.04
CA VAL A 116 4.75 9.75 -0.26
C VAL A 116 6.08 9.20 -0.77
N ALA A 117 6.84 8.56 0.11
CA ALA A 117 8.13 7.96 -0.21
C ALA A 117 7.99 6.61 -0.94
N GLY A 118 6.84 5.93 -0.78
CA GLY A 118 6.50 4.71 -1.51
C GLY A 118 5.00 4.59 -1.64
N GLN A 119 4.51 4.49 -2.87
CA GLN A 119 3.08 4.35 -3.15
C GLN A 119 2.70 2.86 -3.09
N GLY A 120 1.67 2.56 -2.31
CA GLY A 120 1.11 1.23 -2.18
C GLY A 120 0.53 0.71 -3.49
N GLY A 121 0.75 -0.58 -3.74
CA GLY A 121 0.25 -1.26 -4.92
C GLY A 121 -1.28 -1.31 -4.97
N ARG A 122 -1.84 -1.25 -6.16
CA ARG A 122 -3.30 -1.30 -6.36
C ARG A 122 -3.83 -2.70 -6.13
N GLY A 123 -5.02 -2.79 -5.51
CA GLY A 123 -5.72 -4.05 -5.34
C GLY A 123 -6.16 -4.67 -6.68
N GLY A 124 -6.03 -5.99 -6.79
CA GLY A 124 -6.42 -6.76 -7.96
C GLY A 124 -7.95 -6.87 -8.08
N LEU A 125 -8.46 -6.88 -9.30
CA LEU A 125 -9.89 -7.03 -9.57
C LEU A 125 -10.34 -8.49 -9.42
N GLY A 126 -11.41 -8.71 -8.66
CA GLY A 126 -12.09 -9.99 -8.57
C GLY A 126 -12.87 -10.32 -9.85
N ASN A 127 -13.26 -11.59 -10.01
CA ASN A 127 -13.97 -12.01 -11.21
C ASN A 127 -15.37 -11.37 -11.35
N ALA A 128 -15.99 -10.95 -10.24
CA ALA A 128 -17.25 -10.21 -10.26
C ALA A 128 -17.10 -8.84 -10.95
N ALA A 129 -15.99 -8.13 -10.71
CA ALA A 129 -15.69 -6.85 -11.36
C ALA A 129 -15.32 -6.99 -12.85
N LEU A 130 -14.89 -8.18 -13.27
CA LEU A 130 -14.52 -8.51 -14.65
C LEU A 130 -15.69 -9.08 -15.47
N ALA A 131 -16.84 -9.30 -14.85
CA ALA A 131 -18.00 -9.87 -15.51
C ALA A 131 -18.55 -8.90 -16.56
N SER A 132 -18.99 -9.46 -17.69
CA SER A 132 -19.60 -8.69 -18.78
C SER A 132 -20.69 -9.52 -19.47
N ALA A 133 -21.49 -8.90 -20.34
CA ALA A 133 -22.53 -9.60 -21.10
C ALA A 133 -22.00 -10.82 -21.88
N ARG A 134 -20.75 -10.75 -22.35
CA ARG A 134 -20.06 -11.85 -23.06
C ARG A 134 -19.38 -12.85 -22.12
N ARG A 135 -19.02 -12.44 -20.91
CA ARG A 135 -18.37 -13.29 -19.89
C ARG A 135 -19.11 -13.19 -18.57
N LYS A 136 -20.17 -14.00 -18.42
CA LYS A 136 -21.06 -13.92 -17.25
C LYS A 136 -20.39 -14.34 -15.95
N ALA A 137 -19.52 -15.36 -15.98
CA ALA A 137 -18.76 -15.82 -14.82
C ALA A 137 -17.29 -16.08 -15.22
N PRO A 138 -16.44 -15.04 -15.21
CA PRO A 138 -15.02 -15.20 -15.52
C PRO A 138 -14.35 -16.17 -14.52
N GLY A 139 -13.55 -17.10 -15.04
CA GLY A 139 -12.78 -18.06 -14.23
C GLY A 139 -11.43 -17.52 -13.74
N PHE A 140 -11.20 -16.21 -13.83
CA PHE A 140 -9.93 -15.57 -13.49
C PHE A 140 -10.17 -14.25 -12.75
N ALA A 141 -9.17 -13.83 -12.00
CA ALA A 141 -9.09 -12.54 -11.32
C ALA A 141 -7.72 -11.90 -11.60
N LEU A 142 -7.59 -10.60 -11.38
CA LEU A 142 -6.32 -9.89 -11.48
C LEU A 142 -5.56 -9.95 -10.16
N LEU A 143 -4.24 -10.06 -10.25
CA LEU A 143 -3.35 -9.92 -9.10
C LEU A 143 -3.25 -8.45 -8.70
N GLY A 144 -3.07 -8.18 -7.41
CA GLY A 144 -2.66 -6.85 -6.96
C GLY A 144 -1.27 -6.49 -7.46
N GLU A 145 -1.05 -5.19 -7.64
CA GLU A 145 0.21 -4.64 -8.11
C GLU A 145 1.24 -4.59 -6.97
N PRO A 146 2.54 -4.70 -7.27
CA PRO A 146 3.59 -4.44 -6.28
C PRO A 146 3.58 -2.96 -5.87
N GLY A 147 3.95 -2.68 -4.62
CA GLY A 147 4.22 -1.34 -4.06
C GLY A 147 5.68 -1.16 -3.67
#